data_AF-A0A7C4GTQ8-F1
#
_entry.id   AF-A0A7C4GTQ8-F1
#
_cell.length_a   1.000
_cell.length_b   1.000
_cell.length_c   1.000
_cell.angle_alpha   90.00
_cell.angle_beta   90.00
_cell.angle_gamma   90.00
#
_symmetry.space_group_name_H-M   'P 1'
#
loop_
_entity.id
_entity.type
_entity.pdbx_description
1 polymer ?
#
loop_
_entity_poly.entity_id
_entity_poly.type
_entity_poly.pdbx_seq_one_letter_code
_entity_poly.pdbx_strand_id
1 'polypeptide(L)'
;EKIAMKITSAWNLPIVKSIRPDVPWEQIIGVAPVPVKAGMDPEYRTTAFLSYYAMNRNTKHPEAAWRLLKFLTSKEAQEKWFRDAYVLSARRDVSEQYEPLLADPYARAIAAAMPQAKMVPMIPEWPQIIEAINVAVQKGFIGEPIDLAWAEAYRKINEILEPYRPKGVTCPKY
;
A
#
# COMPACT_ATOMS: atom_id res chain seq x y z
N GLU A 1 -19.38 -8.55 -13.13
CA GLU A 1 -18.72 -9.84 -12.80
C GLU A 1 -18.95 -10.18 -11.32
N LYS A 2 -18.73 -11.44 -10.92
CA LYS A 2 -18.74 -11.89 -9.52
C LYS A 2 -17.36 -12.43 -9.16
N ILE A 3 -16.77 -11.99 -8.06
CA ILE A 3 -15.43 -12.40 -7.64
C ILE A 3 -15.48 -13.08 -6.26
N ALA A 4 -14.73 -14.17 -6.09
CA ALA A 4 -14.60 -14.89 -4.83
C ALA A 4 -13.38 -14.45 -4.01
N MET A 5 -12.37 -13.85 -4.67
CA MET A 5 -11.14 -13.38 -4.04
C MET A 5 -10.78 -12.00 -4.60
N LYS A 6 -10.16 -11.18 -3.77
CA LYS A 6 -9.63 -9.86 -4.13
C LYS A 6 -8.31 -9.63 -3.42
N ILE A 7 -7.26 -9.31 -4.18
CA ILE A 7 -5.98 -8.85 -3.61
C ILE A 7 -6.18 -7.39 -3.21
N THR A 8 -6.05 -7.10 -1.92
CA THR A 8 -6.35 -5.79 -1.36
C THR A 8 -5.64 -5.61 -0.02
N SER A 9 -5.74 -4.40 0.55
CA SER A 9 -5.22 -4.06 1.87
C SER A 9 -6.34 -3.96 2.93
N ALA A 10 -5.96 -3.59 4.15
CA ALA A 10 -6.77 -3.54 5.36
C ALA A 10 -8.09 -2.75 5.21
N TRP A 11 -8.07 -1.68 4.41
CA TRP A 11 -9.23 -0.82 4.19
C TRP A 11 -10.38 -1.49 3.42
N ASN A 12 -10.21 -2.70 2.90
CA ASN A 12 -11.29 -3.35 2.14
C ASN A 12 -12.51 -3.69 2.99
N LEU A 13 -12.31 -4.21 4.20
CA LEU A 13 -13.40 -4.59 5.09
C LEU A 13 -14.34 -3.41 5.43
N PRO A 14 -13.84 -2.24 5.89
CA PRO A 14 -14.71 -1.09 6.13
C PRO A 14 -15.38 -0.56 4.86
N ILE A 15 -14.75 -0.66 3.69
CA ILE A 15 -15.38 -0.25 2.41
C ILE A 15 -16.55 -1.16 2.05
N VAL A 16 -16.41 -2.49 2.14
CA VAL A 16 -17.55 -3.37 1.80
C VAL A 16 -18.70 -3.23 2.80
N LYS A 17 -18.38 -3.02 4.08
CA LYS A 17 -19.37 -2.70 5.12
C LYS A 17 -20.13 -1.42 4.83
N SER A 18 -19.47 -0.36 4.34
CA SER A 18 -20.14 0.90 4.06
C SER A 18 -21.11 0.82 2.86
N ILE A 19 -20.85 -0.08 1.91
CA ILE A 19 -21.71 -0.30 0.74
C ILE A 19 -22.93 -1.16 1.10
N ARG A 20 -22.75 -2.20 1.93
CA ARG A 20 -23.80 -3.13 2.35
C ARG A 20 -23.70 -3.42 3.86
N PRO A 21 -24.20 -2.52 4.71
CA PRO A 21 -24.07 -2.64 6.17
C PRO A 21 -24.98 -3.73 6.76
N ASP A 22 -25.98 -4.20 6.01
CA ASP A 22 -26.90 -5.27 6.40
C ASP A 22 -26.26 -6.67 6.36
N VAL A 23 -25.12 -6.81 5.71
CA VAL A 23 -24.41 -8.09 5.55
C VAL A 23 -23.33 -8.22 6.63
N PRO A 24 -23.25 -9.35 7.35
CA PRO A 24 -22.22 -9.58 8.36
C PRO A 24 -20.88 -9.97 7.71
N TRP A 25 -20.25 -9.02 7.01
CA TRP A 25 -19.05 -9.25 6.20
C TRP A 25 -17.89 -9.88 6.98
N GLU A 26 -17.76 -9.58 8.26
CA GLU A 26 -16.72 -10.12 9.14
C GLU A 26 -16.84 -11.63 9.36
N GLN A 27 -18.04 -12.18 9.20
CA GLN A 27 -18.30 -13.62 9.31
C GLN A 27 -18.15 -14.34 7.97
N ILE A 28 -18.10 -13.59 6.87
CA ILE A 28 -18.15 -14.12 5.49
C ILE A 28 -16.78 -14.02 4.82
N ILE A 29 -16.10 -12.89 4.99
CA ILE A 29 -14.82 -12.63 4.34
C ILE A 29 -13.71 -13.11 5.26
N GLY A 30 -12.80 -13.90 4.71
CA GLY A 30 -11.52 -14.25 5.33
C GLY A 30 -10.37 -13.42 4.77
N VAL A 31 -9.25 -13.39 5.51
CA VAL A 31 -7.99 -12.80 5.05
C VAL A 31 -6.96 -13.91 4.93
N ALA A 32 -6.20 -13.89 3.84
CA ALA A 32 -5.07 -14.78 3.62
C ALA A 32 -3.86 -13.98 3.12
N PRO A 33 -2.63 -14.48 3.30
CA PRO A 33 -1.45 -13.90 2.67
C PRO A 33 -1.60 -13.82 1.14
N VAL A 34 -0.91 -12.87 0.52
CA VAL A 34 -0.85 -12.78 -0.95
C VAL A 34 -0.33 -14.11 -1.51
N PRO A 35 -1.03 -14.72 -2.48
CA PRO A 35 -0.60 -15.98 -3.08
C PRO A 35 0.79 -15.85 -3.70
N VAL A 36 1.64 -16.85 -3.46
CA VAL A 36 2.94 -17.01 -4.13
C VAL A 36 2.91 -18.25 -5.00
N LYS A 37 3.70 -18.26 -6.07
CA LYS A 37 3.82 -19.43 -6.95
C LYS A 37 4.33 -20.63 -6.14
N ALA A 38 3.72 -21.80 -6.36
CA ALA A 38 4.13 -23.03 -5.69
C ALA A 38 5.63 -23.32 -5.88
N GLY A 39 6.30 -23.71 -4.79
CA GLY A 39 7.75 -23.94 -4.77
C GLY A 39 8.60 -22.68 -4.65
N MET A 40 7.99 -21.50 -4.53
CA MET A 40 8.70 -20.25 -4.25
C MET A 40 8.42 -19.77 -2.82
N ASP A 41 9.47 -19.37 -2.10
CA ASP A 41 9.37 -18.67 -0.82
C ASP A 41 10.14 -17.35 -0.90
N PRO A 42 9.55 -16.31 -1.51
CA PRO A 42 10.24 -15.04 -1.63
C PRO A 42 10.28 -14.34 -0.27
N GLU A 43 11.43 -13.69 0.00
CA GLU A 43 11.63 -12.84 1.18
C GLU A 43 10.50 -11.81 1.34
N TYR A 44 10.07 -11.23 0.21
CA TYR A 44 8.97 -10.27 0.14
C TYR A 44 7.78 -10.86 -0.61
N ARG A 45 6.61 -10.83 0.03
CA ARG A 45 5.34 -11.35 -0.52
C ARG A 45 4.30 -10.27 -0.77
N THR A 46 4.46 -9.10 -0.14
CA THR A 46 3.49 -8.00 -0.25
C THR A 46 4.20 -6.65 -0.29
N THR A 47 3.45 -5.62 -0.64
CA THR A 47 3.93 -4.23 -0.70
C THR A 47 3.37 -3.45 0.48
N ALA A 48 4.25 -2.76 1.21
CA ALA A 48 3.86 -1.78 2.20
C ALA A 48 3.76 -0.39 1.56
N PHE A 49 2.71 0.33 1.93
CA PHE A 49 2.51 1.73 1.56
C PHE A 49 2.55 2.59 2.81
N LEU A 50 3.13 3.78 2.70
CA LEU A 50 3.13 4.78 3.75
C LEU A 50 2.19 5.92 3.34
N SER A 51 1.29 6.27 4.25
CA SER A 51 0.60 7.57 4.22
C SER A 51 1.17 8.44 5.33
N TYR A 52 1.34 9.73 5.05
CA TYR A 52 1.90 10.67 6.00
C TYR A 52 1.18 12.00 5.92
N TYR A 53 1.22 12.73 7.03
CA TYR A 53 0.83 14.13 7.08
C TYR A 53 2.09 15.00 7.05
N ALA A 54 2.06 16.06 6.26
CA ALA A 54 3.17 17.01 6.17
C ALA A 54 2.65 18.45 6.29
N MET A 55 3.48 19.33 6.87
CA MET A 55 3.21 20.75 6.90
C MET A 55 3.88 21.42 5.69
N ASN A 56 3.10 22.19 4.92
CA ASN A 56 3.66 22.99 3.84
C ASN A 56 4.58 24.07 4.43
N ARG A 57 5.83 24.14 3.93
CA ARG A 57 6.83 25.13 4.35
C ARG A 57 6.35 26.59 4.20
N ASN A 58 5.42 26.85 3.29
CA ASN A 58 4.89 28.18 2.99
C ASN A 58 3.54 28.46 3.69
N THR A 59 3.14 27.66 4.67
CA THR A 59 1.88 27.90 5.39
C THR A 59 1.88 29.26 6.09
N LYS A 60 0.76 29.98 6.00
CA LYS A 60 0.54 31.23 6.74
C LYS A 60 0.14 30.99 8.20
N HIS A 61 -0.09 29.73 8.59
CA HIS A 61 -0.57 29.35 9.91
C HIS A 61 0.24 28.18 10.52
N PRO A 62 1.57 28.34 10.72
CA PRO A 62 2.45 27.25 11.16
C PRO A 62 2.02 26.65 12.52
N GLU A 63 1.65 27.50 13.48
CA GLU A 63 1.22 27.04 14.81
C GLU A 63 -0.08 26.22 14.77
N ALA A 64 -1.06 26.65 13.96
CA ALA A 64 -2.31 25.91 13.81
C ALA A 64 -2.09 24.59 13.07
N ALA A 65 -1.30 24.60 12.00
CA ALA A 65 -0.92 23.40 11.26
C ALA A 65 -0.18 22.40 12.16
N TRP A 66 0.75 22.86 13.00
CA TRP A 66 1.46 22.01 13.95
C TRP A 66 0.53 21.39 15.00
N ARG A 67 -0.41 22.17 15.55
CA ARG A 67 -1.43 21.64 16.47
C ARG A 67 -2.31 20.58 15.80
N LEU A 68 -2.71 20.79 14.54
CA LEU A 68 -3.47 19.81 13.79
C LEU A 68 -2.68 18.52 13.57
N LEU A 69 -1.41 18.61 13.16
CA LEU A 69 -0.57 17.43 12.98
C LEU A 69 -0.41 16.63 14.26
N LYS A 70 -0.15 17.30 15.39
CA LYS A 70 -0.09 16.64 16.71
C LYS A 70 -1.40 15.94 17.09
N PHE A 71 -2.54 16.56 16.79
CA PHE A 71 -3.85 15.96 17.04
C PHE A 71 -4.06 14.73 16.14
N LEU A 72 -3.88 14.84 14.82
CA LEU A 72 -4.09 13.74 13.87
C LEU A 72 -3.16 12.55 14.15
N THR A 73 -1.97 12.82 14.69
CA THR A 73 -0.97 11.79 15.03
C THR A 73 -0.95 11.43 16.51
N SER A 74 -1.92 11.88 17.31
CA SER A 74 -2.02 11.49 18.71
C SER A 74 -2.37 10.00 18.84
N LYS A 75 -2.11 9.42 20.01
CA LYS A 75 -2.47 8.02 20.27
C LYS A 75 -3.98 7.82 20.07
N GLU A 76 -4.80 8.70 20.65
CA GLU A 76 -6.25 8.63 20.59
C GLU A 76 -6.79 8.75 19.15
N ALA A 77 -6.19 9.64 18.35
CA ALA A 77 -6.56 9.79 16.94
C ALA A 77 -6.19 8.55 16.11
N GLN A 78 -5.04 7.94 16.37
CA GLN A 78 -4.60 6.73 15.68
C GLN A 78 -5.39 5.48 16.11
N GLU A 79 -5.76 5.37 17.40
CA GLU A 79 -6.70 4.34 17.86
C GLU A 79 -8.08 4.51 17.20
N LYS A 80 -8.57 5.75 17.09
CA LYS A 80 -9.81 6.05 16.36
C LYS A 80 -9.68 5.68 14.88
N TRP A 81 -8.55 5.99 14.26
CA TRP A 81 -8.30 5.66 12.86
C TRP A 81 -8.39 4.16 12.61
N PHE A 82 -7.84 3.34 13.52
CA PHE A 82 -8.01 1.90 13.43
C PHE A 82 -9.49 1.47 13.55
N ARG A 83 -10.22 1.99 14.54
CA ARG A 83 -11.64 1.64 14.73
C ARG A 83 -12.51 1.95 13.50
N ASP A 84 -12.24 3.08 12.85
CA ASP A 84 -13.07 3.54 11.73
C ASP A 84 -12.63 2.93 10.39
N ALA A 85 -11.32 2.83 10.16
CA ALA A 85 -10.74 2.55 8.85
C ALA A 85 -9.96 1.23 8.77
N TYR A 86 -9.82 0.50 9.88
CA TYR A 86 -9.06 -0.76 9.97
C TYR A 86 -7.59 -0.64 9.51
N VAL A 87 -7.04 0.57 9.45
CA VAL A 87 -5.64 0.79 9.06
C VAL A 87 -4.73 0.67 10.28
N LEU A 88 -3.68 -0.13 10.14
CA LEU A 88 -2.67 -0.30 11.18
C LEU A 88 -1.93 1.02 11.44
N SER A 89 -1.59 1.27 12.71
CA SER A 89 -0.90 2.49 13.11
C SER A 89 0.61 2.36 12.92
N ALA A 90 1.25 3.45 12.50
CA ALA A 90 2.71 3.56 12.53
C ALA A 90 3.25 3.82 13.95
N ARG A 91 2.39 4.18 14.90
CA ARG A 91 2.77 4.35 16.31
C ARG A 91 2.82 3.00 17.01
N ARG A 92 3.97 2.69 17.61
CA ARG A 92 4.18 1.47 18.39
C ARG A 92 3.23 1.35 19.58
N ASP A 93 3.00 2.44 20.31
CA ASP A 93 2.08 2.44 21.46
C ASP A 93 0.63 2.09 21.10
N VAL A 94 0.21 2.27 19.84
CA VAL A 94 -1.07 1.78 19.34
C VAL A 94 -0.92 0.34 18.84
N SER A 95 0.04 0.08 17.96
CA SER A 95 0.17 -1.24 17.31
C SER A 95 0.66 -2.37 18.23
N GLU A 96 1.21 -2.05 19.41
CA GLU A 96 1.72 -3.03 20.37
C GLU A 96 0.92 -3.07 21.68
N GLN A 97 0.02 -2.11 21.94
CA GLN A 97 -0.68 -2.01 23.23
C GLN A 97 -2.19 -1.73 23.12
N TYR A 98 -2.69 -1.30 21.96
CA TYR A 98 -4.12 -0.99 21.83
C TYR A 98 -4.92 -2.27 21.62
N GLU A 99 -5.56 -2.74 22.68
CA GLU A 99 -6.18 -4.07 22.69
C GLU A 99 -7.24 -4.32 21.59
N PRO A 100 -8.11 -3.35 21.23
CA PRO A 100 -9.02 -3.55 20.10
C PRO A 100 -8.32 -3.85 18.76
N LEU A 101 -7.09 -3.34 18.54
CA LEU A 101 -6.29 -3.70 17.36
C LEU A 101 -5.65 -5.08 17.53
N LEU A 102 -5.09 -5.38 18.71
CA LEU A 102 -4.40 -6.64 18.96
C LEU A 102 -5.35 -7.84 18.97
N ALA A 103 -6.58 -7.67 19.42
CA ALA A 103 -7.60 -8.70 19.47
C ALA A 103 -8.31 -8.92 18.12
N ASP A 104 -8.22 -7.97 17.18
CA ASP A 104 -8.94 -8.03 15.92
C ASP A 104 -8.29 -9.07 14.95
N PRO A 105 -9.02 -10.12 14.51
CA PRO A 105 -8.47 -11.15 13.65
C PRO A 105 -7.97 -10.64 12.30
N TYR A 106 -8.63 -9.63 11.74
CA TYR A 106 -8.23 -9.01 10.47
C TYR A 106 -6.91 -8.26 10.62
N ALA A 107 -6.80 -7.44 11.66
CA ALA A 107 -5.59 -6.69 11.97
C ALA A 107 -4.41 -7.62 12.21
N ARG A 108 -4.61 -8.71 12.95
CA ARG A 108 -3.58 -9.74 13.19
C ARG A 108 -3.09 -10.41 11.91
N ALA A 109 -4.00 -10.77 11.00
CA ALA A 109 -3.64 -11.39 9.72
C ALA A 109 -2.77 -10.45 8.86
N ILE A 110 -3.08 -9.14 8.87
CA ILE A 110 -2.33 -8.13 8.13
C ILE A 110 -1.00 -7.83 8.80
N ALA A 111 -0.98 -7.70 10.13
CA ALA A 111 0.24 -7.52 10.90
C ALA A 111 1.22 -8.68 10.71
N ALA A 112 0.71 -9.92 10.61
CA ALA A 112 1.53 -11.10 10.32
C ALA A 112 2.19 -11.07 8.92
N ALA A 113 1.63 -10.32 7.96
CA ALA A 113 2.23 -10.14 6.63
C ALA A 113 3.30 -9.04 6.58
N MET A 114 3.37 -8.15 7.59
CA MET A 114 4.30 -7.02 7.61
C MET A 114 5.79 -7.41 7.56
N PRO A 115 6.26 -8.47 8.22
CA PRO A 115 7.66 -8.92 8.10
C PRO A 115 8.06 -9.31 6.66
N GLN A 116 7.09 -9.68 5.82
CA GLN A 116 7.28 -10.04 4.41
C GLN A 116 6.87 -8.92 3.47
N ALA A 117 6.66 -7.70 3.99
CA ALA A 117 6.29 -6.54 3.21
C ALA A 117 7.54 -5.74 2.81
N LYS A 118 7.56 -5.27 1.56
CA LYS A 118 8.56 -4.30 1.09
C LYS A 118 7.92 -2.96 0.83
N MET A 119 8.56 -1.89 1.30
CA MET A 119 8.18 -0.53 0.90
C MET A 119 8.37 -0.35 -0.60
N VAL A 120 7.43 0.37 -1.23
CA VAL A 120 7.66 0.91 -2.57
C VAL A 120 8.92 1.79 -2.58
N PRO A 121 9.64 1.91 -3.72
CA PRO A 121 10.76 2.83 -3.86
C PRO A 121 10.42 4.24 -3.37
N MET A 122 11.17 4.73 -2.39
CA MET A 122 10.98 6.05 -1.77
C MET A 122 11.81 7.12 -2.52
N ILE A 123 11.60 7.24 -3.82
CA ILE A 123 12.26 8.23 -4.68
C ILE A 123 11.24 9.20 -5.28
N PRO A 124 11.61 10.46 -5.60
CA PRO A 124 10.69 11.45 -6.15
C PRO A 124 9.98 11.01 -7.43
N GLU A 125 10.62 10.14 -8.22
CA GLU A 125 10.16 9.65 -9.52
C GLU A 125 9.23 8.43 -9.41
N TRP A 126 9.02 7.89 -8.20
CA TRP A 126 8.18 6.71 -8.01
C TRP A 126 6.78 6.85 -8.63
N PRO A 127 6.07 8.00 -8.53
CA PRO A 127 4.78 8.20 -9.20
C PRO A 127 4.82 7.98 -10.71
N GLN A 128 5.89 8.43 -11.38
CA GLN A 128 6.07 8.27 -12.83
C GLN A 128 6.42 6.81 -13.18
N ILE A 129 7.18 6.14 -12.33
CA ILE A 129 7.56 4.74 -12.50
C ILE A 129 6.34 3.83 -12.36
N ILE A 130 5.55 3.98 -11.30
CA ILE A 130 4.35 3.16 -11.10
C ILE A 130 3.31 3.40 -12.19
N GLU A 131 3.22 4.63 -12.72
CA GLU A 131 2.34 4.93 -13.83
C GLU A 131 2.74 4.21 -15.12
N ALA A 132 4.04 4.15 -15.44
CA ALA A 132 4.52 3.39 -16.58
C ALA A 132 4.14 1.89 -16.47
N ILE A 133 4.19 1.33 -15.27
CA ILE A 133 3.76 -0.04 -14.98
C ILE A 133 2.24 -0.18 -15.16
N ASN A 134 1.46 0.75 -14.60
CA ASN A 134 -0.01 0.73 -14.70
C ASN A 134 -0.49 0.75 -16.15
N VAL A 135 0.11 1.61 -16.99
CA VAL A 135 -0.20 1.69 -18.42
C VAL A 135 0.10 0.36 -19.12
N ALA A 136 1.25 -0.27 -18.85
CA ALA A 136 1.58 -1.56 -19.44
C ALA A 136 0.58 -2.66 -19.05
N VAL A 137 0.16 -2.68 -17.78
CA VAL A 137 -0.87 -3.61 -17.28
C VAL A 137 -2.22 -3.36 -17.99
N GLN A 138 -2.64 -2.10 -18.12
CA GLN A 138 -3.87 -1.73 -18.83
C GLN A 138 -3.84 -2.14 -20.30
N LYS A 139 -2.72 -1.94 -20.98
CA LYS A 139 -2.49 -2.40 -22.36
C LYS A 139 -2.69 -3.90 -22.51
N GLY A 140 -2.17 -4.68 -21.57
CA GLY A 140 -2.41 -6.12 -21.51
C GLY A 140 -3.90 -6.47 -21.38
N PHE A 141 -4.65 -5.74 -20.54
CA PHE A 141 -6.08 -5.96 -20.39
C PHE A 141 -6.92 -5.64 -21.64
N ILE A 142 -6.50 -4.69 -22.46
CA ILE A 142 -7.17 -4.36 -23.73
C ILE A 142 -6.69 -5.19 -24.92
N GLY A 143 -5.81 -6.17 -24.68
CA GLY A 143 -5.37 -7.15 -25.68
C GLY A 143 -4.13 -6.76 -26.49
N GLU A 144 -3.40 -5.71 -26.10
CA GLU A 144 -2.09 -5.44 -26.72
C GLU A 144 -1.07 -6.53 -26.36
N PRO A 145 -0.06 -6.79 -27.23
CA PRO A 145 1.01 -7.73 -26.91
C PRO A 145 1.74 -7.34 -25.63
N ILE A 146 1.73 -8.23 -24.63
CA ILE A 146 2.27 -7.97 -23.30
C ILE A 146 3.77 -7.64 -23.33
N ASP A 147 4.53 -8.33 -24.18
CA ASP A 147 5.98 -8.10 -24.34
C ASP A 147 6.28 -6.69 -24.86
N LEU A 148 5.43 -6.16 -25.75
CA LEU A 148 5.55 -4.80 -26.26
C LEU A 148 5.23 -3.79 -25.15
N ALA A 149 4.12 -3.99 -24.44
CA ALA A 149 3.70 -3.12 -23.34
C ALA A 149 4.77 -3.04 -22.23
N TRP A 150 5.37 -4.17 -21.87
CA TRP A 150 6.47 -4.19 -20.90
C TRP A 150 7.77 -3.61 -21.44
N ALA A 151 8.12 -3.82 -22.71
CA ALA A 151 9.30 -3.20 -23.31
C ALA A 151 9.20 -1.67 -23.30
N GLU A 152 8.01 -1.12 -23.55
CA GLU A 152 7.73 0.31 -23.45
C GLU A 152 7.87 0.84 -22.01
N ALA A 153 7.27 0.16 -21.03
CA ALA A 153 7.41 0.51 -19.62
C ALA A 153 8.87 0.44 -19.17
N TYR A 154 9.59 -0.61 -19.56
CA TYR A 154 11.01 -0.79 -19.29
C TYR A 154 11.82 0.40 -19.81
N ARG A 155 11.65 0.78 -21.09
CA ARG A 155 12.35 1.94 -21.67
C ARG A 155 12.02 3.22 -20.88
N LYS A 156 10.74 3.45 -20.58
CA LYS A 156 10.29 4.66 -19.89
C LYS A 156 10.89 4.78 -18.48
N ILE A 157 10.89 3.69 -17.73
CA ILE A 157 11.49 3.64 -16.40
C ILE A 157 13.01 3.89 -16.48
N ASN A 158 13.67 3.37 -17.51
CA ASN A 158 15.10 3.59 -17.71
C ASN A 158 15.48 5.02 -18.07
N GLU A 159 14.63 5.73 -18.81
CA GLU A 159 14.78 7.17 -19.07
C GLU A 159 14.61 7.97 -17.78
N ILE A 160 13.59 7.63 -16.98
CA ILE A 160 13.33 8.28 -15.68
C ILE A 160 14.54 8.11 -14.73
N LEU A 161 15.13 6.92 -14.70
CA LEU A 161 16.23 6.58 -13.79
C LEU A 161 17.62 6.94 -14.33
N GLU A 162 17.73 7.41 -15.58
CA GLU A 162 19.02 7.74 -16.19
C GLU A 162 19.88 8.71 -15.35
N PRO A 163 19.34 9.80 -14.76
CA PRO A 163 20.13 10.72 -13.95
C PRO A 163 20.75 10.09 -12.69
N TYR A 164 20.18 8.99 -12.21
CA TYR A 164 20.65 8.25 -11.03
C TYR A 164 21.63 7.13 -11.37
N ARG A 165 21.84 6.85 -12.67
CA ARG A 165 22.62 5.69 -13.12
C ARG A 165 24.13 5.96 -12.99
N PRO A 166 24.88 5.13 -12.24
CA PRO A 166 26.33 5.25 -12.23
C PRO A 166 26.91 5.01 -13.63
N LYS A 167 27.98 5.73 -13.97
CA LYS A 167 28.66 5.55 -15.26
C LYS A 167 29.09 4.09 -15.45
N GLY A 168 28.80 3.53 -16.63
CA GLY A 168 29.16 2.16 -16.99
C GLY A 168 28.21 1.07 -16.49
N VAL A 169 27.21 1.41 -15.67
CA VAL A 169 26.15 0.48 -15.30
C VAL A 169 25.14 0.43 -16.44
N THR A 170 24.77 -0.78 -16.86
CA THR A 170 23.65 -0.99 -17.81
C THR A 170 22.51 -1.68 -17.06
N CYS A 171 21.29 -1.35 -17.45
CA CYS A 171 20.12 -1.96 -16.84
C CYS A 171 19.94 -3.38 -17.41
N PRO A 172 19.52 -4.36 -16.58
CA PRO A 172 19.25 -5.72 -17.04
C PRO A 172 18.25 -5.67 -18.19
N LYS A 173 18.39 -6.54 -19.19
CA LYS A 173 17.37 -6.66 -20.23
C LYS A 173 16.05 -7.09 -19.58
N TYR A 174 14.96 -6.52 -20.11
CA TYR A 174 13.62 -7.06 -19.90
C TYR A 174 13.54 -8.46 -20.52
#